data_AF-A0A931VIN7-F1
#
_entry.id   AF-A0A931VIN7-F1
#
_cell.length_a   1.000
_cell.length_b   1.000
_cell.length_c   1.000
_cell.angle_alpha   90.00
_cell.angle_beta   90.00
_cell.angle_gamma   90.00
#
_symmetry.space_group_name_H-M   'P 1'
#
loop_
_entity.id
_entity.type
_entity.pdbx_description
1 polymer ?
#
loop_
_entity_poly.entity_id
_entity_poly.type
_entity_poly.pdbx_seq_one_letter_code
_entity_poly.pdbx_strand_id
1 'polypeptide(L)'
;MEIKKILIPNKPHLDPIAAVYLLSRYGQEKFSGIDSAEIIFWENSHDPKPEDINKFISEKILTIDIGGGRFDHHKSLVKETAASLVAAYLGIENNPELIALLNYIREDDLEGLHNRYGDLAYLIKCFHKQNLPSLKVVELGLRLINYFQTSQIDWHYNVKKEYESKSKIYKIKRFNNKIKIGVVESDNSQLANYGLTMDSLSAVVQKRSSGHVMILTNKHHRLNLREIVAAIRMRELELSGYNKPVDPLKLQFEGKNSLIPNWFYHRNLNAFLNGSEALNKAEPTKLKFSEIVSFVWNGLSSEHSEYCDCDQGGYSCPFVKYGFSKCQERKFANNIISE
;
A
#
# COMPACT_ATOMS: atom_id res chain seq x y z
N MET A 1 -14.04 25.21 24.62
CA MET A 1 -13.65 26.64 24.51
C MET A 1 -14.07 27.13 23.14
N GLU A 2 -14.73 28.28 23.02
CA GLU A 2 -15.04 28.82 21.70
C GLU A 2 -13.79 29.38 21.05
N ILE A 3 -13.54 29.04 19.79
CA ILE A 3 -12.43 29.53 18.97
C ILE A 3 -12.98 30.31 17.80
N LYS A 4 -12.43 31.50 17.58
CA LYS A 4 -12.75 32.37 16.43
C LYS A 4 -11.63 32.44 15.41
N LYS A 5 -10.39 32.31 15.87
CA LYS A 5 -9.21 32.39 15.00
C LYS A 5 -8.16 31.35 15.39
N ILE A 6 -7.36 30.94 14.42
CA ILE A 6 -6.18 30.09 14.60
C ILE A 6 -4.96 30.89 14.17
N LEU A 7 -4.02 31.10 15.09
CA LEU A 7 -2.77 31.82 14.85
C LEU A 7 -1.62 30.82 14.65
N ILE A 8 -0.99 30.88 13.47
CA ILE A 8 0.14 30.02 13.06
C ILE A 8 1.31 30.86 12.53
N PRO A 9 2.53 30.30 12.37
CA PRO A 9 3.67 31.03 11.81
C PRO A 9 3.40 31.61 10.41
N ASN A 10 3.97 32.77 10.06
CA ASN A 10 3.77 33.44 8.76
C ASN A 10 4.34 32.70 7.53
N LYS A 11 5.14 31.65 7.73
CA LYS A 11 5.59 30.71 6.69
C LYS A 11 5.36 29.28 7.17
N PRO A 12 4.09 28.85 7.28
CA PRO A 12 3.79 27.58 7.91
C PRO A 12 4.37 26.42 7.08
N HIS A 13 5.04 25.51 7.76
CA HIS A 13 5.46 24.21 7.22
C HIS A 13 4.35 23.18 7.46
N LEU A 14 4.65 21.90 7.18
CA LEU A 14 3.64 20.86 7.23
C LEU A 14 3.04 20.67 8.62
N ASP A 15 3.85 20.75 9.68
CA ASP A 15 3.40 20.47 11.05
C ASP A 15 2.25 21.37 11.51
N PRO A 16 2.36 22.73 11.51
CA PRO A 16 1.24 23.58 11.88
C PRO A 16 0.02 23.42 10.95
N ILE A 17 0.23 23.12 9.66
CA ILE A 17 -0.87 22.87 8.71
C ILE A 17 -1.61 21.57 9.08
N ALA A 18 -0.89 20.52 9.45
CA ALA A 18 -1.47 19.26 9.89
C ALA A 18 -2.18 19.39 11.24
N ALA A 19 -1.63 20.17 12.17
CA ALA A 19 -2.31 20.51 13.42
C ALA A 19 -3.66 21.22 13.17
N VAL A 20 -3.70 22.20 12.24
CA VAL A 20 -4.96 22.82 11.80
C VAL A 20 -5.91 21.77 11.23
N TYR A 21 -5.44 20.89 10.34
CA TYR A 21 -6.26 19.81 9.77
C TYR A 21 -6.92 18.93 10.85
N LEU A 22 -6.13 18.49 11.85
CA LEU A 22 -6.63 17.66 12.95
C LEU A 22 -7.68 18.40 13.78
N LEU A 23 -7.44 19.67 14.11
CA LEU A 23 -8.38 20.50 14.87
C LEU A 23 -9.68 20.72 14.11
N SER A 24 -9.62 21.06 12.83
CA SER A 24 -10.83 21.27 12.01
C SER A 24 -11.67 20.00 11.87
N ARG A 25 -11.03 18.81 11.90
CA ARG A 25 -11.74 17.53 11.70
C ARG A 25 -12.22 16.88 12.99
N TYR A 26 -11.46 17.00 14.07
CA TYR A 26 -11.70 16.26 15.33
C TYR A 26 -11.84 17.18 16.55
N GLY A 27 -11.58 18.49 16.40
CA GLY A 27 -11.48 19.43 17.52
C GLY A 27 -12.79 19.99 18.05
N GLN A 28 -13.91 19.85 17.32
CA GLN A 28 -15.16 20.58 17.60
C GLN A 28 -15.69 20.37 19.03
N GLU A 29 -15.53 19.16 19.58
CA GLU A 29 -15.97 18.85 20.96
C GLU A 29 -15.19 19.64 22.01
N LYS A 30 -13.88 19.83 21.81
CA LYS A 30 -13.02 20.58 22.73
C LYS A 30 -13.01 22.08 22.42
N PHE A 31 -13.11 22.42 21.15
CA PHE A 31 -12.97 23.76 20.59
C PHE A 31 -14.17 24.09 19.69
N SER A 32 -15.23 24.69 20.25
CA SER A 32 -16.43 25.01 19.47
C SER A 32 -16.12 26.14 18.48
N GLY A 33 -16.48 25.96 17.21
CA GLY A 33 -16.24 26.94 16.12
C GLY A 33 -14.87 26.80 15.45
N ILE A 34 -14.10 25.77 15.80
CA ILE A 34 -12.77 25.53 15.23
C ILE A 34 -12.79 25.22 13.73
N ASP A 35 -13.89 24.64 13.24
CA ASP A 35 -14.13 24.31 11.84
C ASP A 35 -14.27 25.54 10.93
N SER A 36 -14.68 26.67 11.50
CA SER A 36 -14.96 27.93 10.81
C SER A 36 -14.05 29.07 11.27
N ALA A 37 -13.06 28.77 12.11
CA ALA A 37 -12.13 29.74 12.65
C ALA A 37 -11.24 30.34 11.55
N GLU A 38 -11.04 31.66 11.59
CA GLU A 38 -10.18 32.38 10.65
C GLU A 38 -8.70 32.03 10.91
N ILE A 39 -7.98 31.64 9.85
CA ILE A 39 -6.53 31.42 9.95
C ILE A 39 -5.81 32.76 9.79
N ILE A 40 -5.04 33.13 10.82
CA ILE A 40 -4.21 34.33 10.86
C ILE A 40 -2.74 33.96 11.11
N PHE A 41 -1.84 34.89 10.81
CA PHE A 41 -0.40 34.65 10.79
C PHE A 41 0.35 35.49 11.81
N TRP A 42 1.29 34.86 12.51
CA TRP A 42 2.22 35.55 13.38
C TRP A 42 3.37 36.10 12.55
N GLU A 43 3.41 37.42 12.39
CA GLU A 43 4.39 38.10 11.53
C GLU A 43 5.64 38.56 12.27
N ASN A 44 5.65 38.50 13.61
CA ASN A 44 6.79 38.94 14.40
C ASN A 44 7.91 37.89 14.39
N SER A 45 9.15 38.37 14.40
CA SER A 45 10.35 37.52 14.41
C SER A 45 10.72 36.96 15.79
N HIS A 46 9.94 37.26 16.83
CA HIS A 46 10.17 36.81 18.20
C HIS A 46 8.93 36.08 18.72
N ASP A 47 9.14 35.19 19.70
CA ASP A 47 8.04 34.55 20.41
C ASP A 47 7.14 35.60 21.06
N PRO A 48 5.81 35.38 21.10
CA PRO A 48 4.92 36.23 21.86
C PRO A 48 5.27 36.19 23.35
N LYS A 49 5.03 37.31 24.03
CA LYS A 49 5.21 37.39 25.49
C LYS A 49 4.02 36.73 26.21
N PRO A 50 4.14 36.38 27.51
CA PRO A 50 3.02 35.83 28.27
C PRO A 50 1.75 36.70 28.23
N GLU A 51 1.90 38.03 28.17
CA GLU A 51 0.77 38.97 28.05
C GLU A 51 0.06 38.82 26.71
N ASP A 52 0.80 38.60 25.62
CA ASP A 52 0.24 38.35 24.29
C ASP A 52 -0.54 37.03 24.26
N ILE A 53 0.00 35.97 24.87
CA ILE A 53 -0.67 34.67 24.98
C ILE A 53 -2.00 34.79 25.73
N ASN A 54 -2.00 35.49 26.87
CA ASN A 54 -3.22 35.74 27.65
C ASN A 54 -4.26 36.53 26.83
N LYS A 55 -3.80 37.53 26.07
CA LYS A 55 -4.65 38.29 25.17
C LYS A 55 -5.27 37.39 24.10
N PHE A 56 -4.48 36.55 23.42
CA PHE A 56 -4.99 35.61 22.42
C PHE A 56 -6.08 34.70 22.98
N ILE A 57 -5.87 34.13 24.17
CA ILE A 57 -6.87 33.29 24.84
C ILE A 57 -8.16 34.08 25.08
N SER A 58 -8.07 35.31 25.60
CA SER A 58 -9.25 36.16 25.86
C SER A 58 -10.00 36.55 24.58
N GLU A 59 -9.29 36.66 23.46
CA GLU A 59 -9.83 36.96 22.13
C GLU A 59 -10.30 35.72 21.37
N LYS A 60 -10.26 34.53 22.00
CA LYS A 60 -10.65 33.24 21.41
C LYS A 60 -9.77 32.85 20.23
N ILE A 61 -8.48 33.16 20.32
CA ILE A 61 -7.46 32.82 19.34
C ILE A 61 -6.68 31.60 19.83
N LEU A 62 -6.64 30.55 19.03
CA LEU A 62 -5.87 29.35 19.31
C LEU A 62 -4.51 29.44 18.64
N THR A 63 -3.44 29.36 19.43
CA THR A 63 -2.06 29.34 18.92
C THR A 63 -1.61 27.91 18.61
N ILE A 64 -1.01 27.73 17.44
CA ILE A 64 -0.40 26.47 16.99
C ILE A 64 1.01 26.79 16.52
N ASP A 65 1.99 26.06 17.06
CA ASP A 65 3.39 26.20 16.67
C ASP A 65 3.93 27.63 16.86
N ILE A 66 3.44 28.30 17.91
CA ILE A 66 3.83 29.65 18.32
C ILE A 66 4.33 29.60 19.76
N GLY A 67 5.55 30.08 19.98
CA GLY A 67 6.26 30.04 21.28
C GLY A 67 5.38 30.37 22.49
N GLY A 68 5.35 29.49 23.49
CA GLY A 68 4.54 29.66 24.72
C GLY A 68 3.03 29.45 24.54
N GLY A 69 2.59 29.11 23.33
CA GLY A 69 1.22 28.70 23.03
C GLY A 69 0.88 27.30 23.53
N ARG A 70 -0.40 26.92 23.39
CA ARG A 70 -0.88 25.62 23.89
C ARG A 70 -0.31 24.43 23.12
N PHE A 71 -0.18 24.57 21.80
CA PHE A 71 0.34 23.53 20.91
C PHE A 71 1.69 23.94 20.36
N ASP A 72 2.62 24.22 21.28
CA ASP A 72 3.99 24.66 21.01
C ASP A 72 4.99 23.64 21.54
N HIS A 73 6.01 23.31 20.75
CA HIS A 73 7.04 22.33 21.10
C HIS A 73 8.46 22.91 21.15
N HIS A 74 8.67 24.19 20.77
CA HIS A 74 9.99 24.82 20.67
C HIS A 74 10.82 24.81 21.97
N LYS A 75 10.15 24.76 23.13
CA LYS A 75 10.78 24.75 24.46
C LYS A 75 10.63 23.42 25.19
N SER A 76 10.04 22.41 24.54
CA SER A 76 9.87 21.09 25.14
C SER A 76 11.19 20.31 25.12
N LEU A 77 11.52 19.67 26.24
CA LEU A 77 12.61 18.68 26.29
C LEU A 77 12.21 17.37 25.60
N VAL A 78 10.91 17.13 25.44
CA VAL A 78 10.38 15.98 24.72
C VAL A 78 10.23 16.36 23.26
N LYS A 79 10.79 15.52 22.38
CA LYS A 79 10.66 15.69 20.93
C LYS A 79 9.23 15.39 20.48
N GLU A 80 8.42 16.44 20.45
CA GLU A 80 7.05 16.43 19.93
C GLU A 80 6.93 17.45 18.78
N THR A 81 5.82 17.35 18.06
CA THR A 81 5.41 18.25 16.98
C THR A 81 4.09 18.91 17.38
N ALA A 82 3.73 20.04 16.80
CA ALA A 82 2.44 20.68 17.04
C ALA A 82 1.27 19.73 16.71
N ALA A 83 1.38 18.96 15.62
CA ALA A 83 0.38 17.96 15.24
C ALA A 83 0.26 16.82 16.24
N SER A 84 1.38 16.32 16.80
CA SER A 84 1.32 15.27 17.83
C SER A 84 0.72 15.78 19.14
N LEU A 85 1.03 17.03 19.53
CA LEU A 85 0.41 17.68 20.70
C LEU A 85 -1.10 17.83 20.53
N VAL A 86 -1.56 18.25 19.35
CA VAL A 86 -2.98 18.31 19.01
C VAL A 86 -3.61 16.92 19.06
N ALA A 87 -2.99 15.92 18.45
CA ALA A 87 -3.52 14.55 18.42
C ALA A 87 -3.71 13.98 19.83
N ALA A 88 -2.69 14.12 20.69
CA ALA A 88 -2.74 13.69 22.08
C ALA A 88 -3.80 14.44 22.89
N TYR A 89 -3.93 15.76 22.68
CA TYR A 89 -4.93 16.57 23.37
C TYR A 89 -6.38 16.18 22.99
N LEU A 90 -6.58 15.79 21.73
CA LEU A 90 -7.86 15.34 21.21
C LEU A 90 -8.13 13.85 21.51
N GLY A 91 -7.14 13.08 21.97
CA GLY A 91 -7.25 11.65 22.23
C GLY A 91 -7.35 10.80 20.96
N ILE A 92 -6.75 11.26 19.86
CA ILE A 92 -6.81 10.63 18.52
C ILE A 92 -5.46 10.10 18.03
N GLU A 93 -4.42 10.15 18.87
CA GLU A 93 -3.06 9.74 18.53
C GLU A 93 -2.93 8.25 18.16
N ASN A 94 -3.84 7.41 18.67
CA ASN A 94 -3.89 5.98 18.37
C ASN A 94 -4.83 5.64 17.21
N ASN A 95 -5.42 6.64 16.54
CA ASN A 95 -6.35 6.40 15.45
C ASN A 95 -5.61 5.82 14.22
N PRO A 96 -5.95 4.60 13.74
CA PRO A 96 -5.17 3.92 12.71
C PRO A 96 -4.95 4.73 11.44
N GLU A 97 -5.95 5.49 10.96
CA GLU A 97 -5.76 6.30 9.76
C GLU A 97 -4.79 7.48 9.94
N LEU A 98 -4.52 7.92 11.17
CA LEU A 98 -3.66 9.08 11.46
C LEU A 98 -2.20 8.68 11.72
N ILE A 99 -1.93 7.44 12.11
CA ILE A 99 -0.58 6.97 12.49
C ILE A 99 0.44 7.30 11.41
N ALA A 100 0.10 7.04 10.15
CA ALA A 100 1.01 7.28 9.04
C ALA A 100 1.31 8.78 8.85
N LEU A 101 0.32 9.66 9.04
CA LEU A 101 0.49 11.12 8.93
C LEU A 101 1.33 11.67 10.09
N LEU A 102 1.02 11.24 11.32
CA LEU A 102 1.74 11.68 12.52
C LEU A 102 3.20 11.24 12.48
N ASN A 103 3.48 10.00 12.05
CA ASN A 103 4.86 9.53 11.86
C ASN A 103 5.59 10.30 10.77
N TYR A 104 4.92 10.63 9.66
CA TYR A 104 5.51 11.47 8.60
C TYR A 104 5.95 12.83 9.11
N ILE A 105 5.06 13.53 9.82
CA ILE A 105 5.34 14.87 10.35
C ILE A 105 6.50 14.81 11.35
N ARG A 106 6.46 13.82 12.24
CA ARG A 106 7.54 13.58 13.21
C ARG A 106 8.89 13.35 12.53
N GLU A 107 8.93 12.53 11.48
CA GLU A 107 10.16 12.23 10.73
C GLU A 107 10.68 13.45 9.95
N ASP A 108 9.80 14.26 9.32
CA ASP A 108 10.20 15.48 8.61
C ASP A 108 10.71 16.56 9.57
N ASP A 109 9.99 16.80 10.67
CA ASP A 109 10.23 17.92 11.57
C ASP A 109 11.40 17.67 12.54
N LEU A 110 11.56 16.43 13.02
CA LEU A 110 12.58 16.08 14.03
C LEU A 110 13.81 15.36 13.49
N GLU A 111 13.65 14.63 12.38
CA GLU A 111 14.68 13.70 11.88
C GLU A 111 15.21 14.10 10.49
N GLY A 112 14.53 15.03 9.78
CA GLY A 112 14.89 15.44 8.42
C GLY A 112 14.82 14.29 7.42
N LEU A 113 14.04 13.25 7.71
CA LEU A 113 13.88 12.07 6.89
C LEU A 113 12.67 12.22 5.97
N HIS A 114 12.87 11.97 4.67
CA HIS A 114 11.78 11.96 3.69
C HIS A 114 11.18 10.56 3.58
N ASN A 115 9.90 10.39 3.96
CA ASN A 115 9.20 9.11 3.95
C ASN A 115 7.86 9.16 3.16
N ARG A 116 6.97 8.19 3.43
CA ARG A 116 5.93 7.68 2.49
C ARG A 116 4.75 8.58 2.14
N TYR A 117 4.56 9.78 2.72
CA TYR A 117 3.52 10.73 2.26
C TYR A 117 3.94 11.51 1.01
N GLY A 118 4.99 11.05 0.34
CA GLY A 118 5.57 11.76 -0.77
C GLY A 118 6.19 13.06 -0.27
N ASP A 119 6.70 13.83 -1.19
CA ASP A 119 7.39 15.07 -0.93
C ASP A 119 6.45 16.19 -0.41
N LEU A 120 5.43 15.92 0.41
CA LEU A 120 4.41 16.88 0.85
C LEU A 120 5.03 18.09 1.57
N ALA A 121 5.93 17.86 2.52
CA ALA A 121 6.67 18.95 3.16
C ALA A 121 7.50 19.74 2.14
N TYR A 122 8.08 19.06 1.15
CA TYR A 122 8.82 19.70 0.06
C TYR A 122 7.91 20.45 -0.94
N LEU A 123 6.69 19.98 -1.21
CA LEU A 123 5.69 20.67 -2.02
C LEU A 123 5.25 21.96 -1.33
N ILE A 124 5.03 21.93 -0.01
CA ILE A 124 4.77 23.14 0.78
C ILE A 124 5.94 24.12 0.69
N LYS A 125 7.19 23.63 0.81
CA LYS A 125 8.40 24.44 0.57
C LYS A 125 8.43 25.02 -0.85
N CYS A 126 8.01 24.26 -1.86
CA CYS A 126 7.90 24.74 -3.24
C CYS A 126 6.85 25.84 -3.41
N PHE A 127 5.68 25.71 -2.77
CA PHE A 127 4.65 26.75 -2.80
C PHE A 127 5.17 28.09 -2.26
N HIS A 128 5.92 28.06 -1.16
CA HIS A 128 6.58 29.25 -0.62
C HIS A 128 7.65 29.81 -1.58
N LYS A 129 8.45 28.96 -2.23
CA LYS A 129 9.44 29.38 -3.24
C LYS A 129 8.80 30.06 -4.46
N GLN A 130 7.55 29.77 -4.75
CA GLN A 130 6.77 30.44 -5.80
C GLN A 130 6.11 31.74 -5.32
N ASN A 131 6.42 32.22 -4.11
CA ASN A 131 5.85 33.42 -3.49
C ASN A 131 4.31 33.39 -3.40
N LEU A 132 3.72 32.21 -3.23
CA LEU A 132 2.28 32.11 -2.96
C LEU A 132 1.94 32.73 -1.59
N PRO A 133 0.79 33.42 -1.44
CA PRO A 133 0.35 33.93 -0.15
C PRO A 133 0.21 32.81 0.89
N SER A 134 0.58 33.05 2.15
CA SER A 134 0.61 32.02 3.21
C SER A 134 -0.74 31.32 3.39
N LEU A 135 -1.85 32.05 3.34
CA LEU A 135 -3.19 31.45 3.37
C LEU A 135 -3.41 30.46 2.22
N LYS A 136 -2.92 30.78 1.02
CA LYS A 136 -3.02 29.88 -0.13
C LYS A 136 -2.20 28.61 0.05
N VAL A 137 -1.03 28.72 0.67
CA VAL A 137 -0.19 27.57 1.01
C VAL A 137 -0.91 26.65 2.00
N VAL A 138 -1.52 27.22 3.03
CA VAL A 138 -2.31 26.45 4.02
C VAL A 138 -3.50 25.76 3.34
N GLU A 139 -4.28 26.47 2.52
CA GLU A 139 -5.40 25.87 1.76
C GLU A 139 -4.97 24.66 0.91
N LEU A 140 -3.86 24.79 0.19
CA LEU A 140 -3.33 23.70 -0.65
C LEU A 140 -2.83 22.54 0.22
N GLY A 141 -2.11 22.82 1.30
CA GLY A 141 -1.64 21.82 2.25
C GLY A 141 -2.80 21.03 2.87
N LEU A 142 -3.84 21.73 3.36
CA LEU A 142 -5.03 21.10 3.92
C LEU A 142 -5.74 20.19 2.91
N ARG A 143 -5.85 20.62 1.64
CA ARG A 143 -6.42 19.78 0.57
C ARG A 143 -5.60 18.52 0.33
N LEU A 144 -4.28 18.64 0.24
CA LEU A 144 -3.37 17.50 0.04
C LEU A 144 -3.47 16.50 1.19
N ILE A 145 -3.40 16.98 2.44
CA ILE A 145 -3.58 16.14 3.64
C ILE A 145 -4.93 15.43 3.59
N ASN A 146 -6.01 16.14 3.26
CA ASN A 146 -7.35 15.54 3.17
C ASN A 146 -7.41 14.40 2.14
N TYR A 147 -6.80 14.54 0.96
CA TYR A 147 -6.78 13.46 -0.05
C TYR A 147 -6.02 12.23 0.44
N PHE A 148 -4.84 12.42 1.04
CA PHE A 148 -4.10 11.30 1.64
C PHE A 148 -4.90 10.65 2.76
N GLN A 149 -5.52 11.46 3.62
CA GLN A 149 -6.28 10.97 4.75
C GLN A 149 -7.51 10.18 4.33
N THR A 150 -8.25 10.64 3.31
CA THR A 150 -9.36 9.87 2.73
C THR A 150 -8.89 8.50 2.24
N SER A 151 -7.71 8.41 1.62
CA SER A 151 -7.13 7.12 1.23
C SER A 151 -6.74 6.25 2.43
N GLN A 152 -6.23 6.83 3.53
CA GLN A 152 -5.91 6.07 4.74
C GLN A 152 -7.18 5.53 5.42
N ILE A 153 -8.24 6.33 5.49
CA ILE A 153 -9.55 5.91 6.01
C ILE A 153 -10.06 4.72 5.17
N ASP A 154 -10.04 4.84 3.84
CA ASP A 154 -10.49 3.75 2.97
C ASP A 154 -9.66 2.47 3.18
N TRP A 155 -8.34 2.61 3.27
CA TRP A 155 -7.41 1.51 3.52
C TRP A 155 -7.67 0.79 4.86
N HIS A 156 -7.83 1.54 5.95
CA HIS A 156 -7.96 0.96 7.30
C HIS A 156 -9.35 0.43 7.61
N TYR A 157 -10.38 0.90 6.93
CA TYR A 157 -11.76 0.48 7.18
C TYR A 157 -12.37 -0.33 6.05
N ASN A 158 -12.48 0.23 4.84
CA ASN A 158 -13.21 -0.41 3.75
C ASN A 158 -12.41 -1.57 3.14
N VAL A 159 -11.15 -1.31 2.77
CA VAL A 159 -10.24 -2.33 2.21
C VAL A 159 -10.02 -3.45 3.21
N LYS A 160 -9.75 -3.11 4.48
CA LYS A 160 -9.63 -4.09 5.57
C LYS A 160 -10.85 -4.98 5.69
N LYS A 161 -12.04 -4.39 5.83
CA LYS A 161 -13.30 -5.13 5.97
C LYS A 161 -13.55 -6.05 4.78
N GLU A 162 -13.32 -5.55 3.57
CA GLU A 162 -13.47 -6.35 2.36
C GLU A 162 -12.48 -7.51 2.33
N TYR A 163 -11.20 -7.27 2.61
CA TYR A 163 -10.16 -8.29 2.69
C TYR A 163 -10.52 -9.38 3.70
N GLU A 164 -10.92 -9.02 4.91
CA GLU A 164 -11.32 -9.97 5.96
C GLU A 164 -12.51 -10.83 5.54
N SER A 165 -13.46 -10.27 4.77
CA SER A 165 -14.65 -10.98 4.33
C SER A 165 -14.44 -11.88 3.11
N LYS A 166 -13.51 -11.53 2.20
CA LYS A 166 -13.37 -12.19 0.89
C LYS A 166 -12.11 -13.01 0.71
N SER A 167 -11.06 -12.75 1.50
CA SER A 167 -9.78 -13.43 1.32
C SER A 167 -9.84 -14.88 1.83
N LYS A 168 -9.24 -15.79 1.06
CA LYS A 168 -8.94 -17.15 1.48
C LYS A 168 -7.43 -17.31 1.59
N ILE A 169 -6.96 -17.64 2.78
CA ILE A 169 -5.53 -17.76 3.07
C ILE A 169 -5.16 -19.24 3.14
N TYR A 170 -4.16 -19.60 2.37
CA TYR A 170 -3.61 -20.94 2.31
C TYR A 170 -2.19 -20.95 2.83
N LYS A 171 -1.86 -21.93 3.68
CA LYS A 171 -0.50 -22.14 4.18
C LYS A 171 0.11 -23.31 3.42
N ILE A 172 1.23 -23.08 2.77
CA ILE A 172 1.93 -24.11 1.99
C ILE A 172 3.37 -24.28 2.50
N LYS A 173 3.90 -25.50 2.41
CA LYS A 173 5.30 -25.76 2.75
C LYS A 173 6.20 -25.34 1.60
N ARG A 174 7.28 -24.63 1.93
CA ARG A 174 8.33 -24.23 1.01
C ARG A 174 9.67 -24.43 1.70
N PHE A 175 10.35 -25.50 1.31
CA PHE A 175 11.55 -26.01 1.98
C PHE A 175 11.24 -26.30 3.47
N ASN A 176 11.99 -25.67 4.38
CA ASN A 176 11.82 -25.83 5.82
C ASN A 176 10.81 -24.83 6.43
N ASN A 177 10.23 -23.94 5.63
CA ASN A 177 9.32 -22.89 6.10
C ASN A 177 7.90 -23.09 5.57
N LYS A 178 6.93 -22.46 6.23
CA LYS A 178 5.57 -22.30 5.70
C LYS A 178 5.41 -20.88 5.16
N ILE A 179 4.82 -20.74 3.98
CA ILE A 179 4.46 -19.45 3.41
C ILE A 179 2.93 -19.35 3.30
N LYS A 180 2.42 -18.11 3.30
CA LYS A 180 0.99 -17.83 3.16
C LYS A 180 0.70 -17.32 1.75
N ILE A 181 -0.33 -17.88 1.11
CA ILE A 181 -0.87 -17.43 -0.17
C ILE A 181 -2.30 -16.94 0.05
N GLY A 182 -2.59 -15.70 -0.33
CA GLY A 182 -3.96 -15.18 -0.38
C GLY A 182 -4.60 -15.42 -1.74
N VAL A 183 -5.86 -15.82 -1.74
CA VAL A 183 -6.70 -15.90 -2.93
C VAL A 183 -7.93 -15.05 -2.69
N VAL A 184 -8.25 -14.15 -3.62
CA VAL A 184 -9.35 -13.21 -3.43
C VAL A 184 -10.05 -12.86 -4.75
N GLU A 185 -11.37 -12.72 -4.70
CA GLU A 185 -12.18 -12.21 -5.81
C GLU A 185 -12.72 -10.81 -5.43
N SER A 186 -12.17 -9.77 -6.05
CA SER A 186 -12.56 -8.38 -5.80
C SER A 186 -12.10 -7.44 -6.92
N ASP A 187 -12.89 -6.40 -7.17
CA ASP A 187 -12.54 -5.29 -8.06
C ASP A 187 -11.71 -4.19 -7.40
N ASN A 188 -11.56 -4.23 -6.07
CA ASN A 188 -10.76 -3.27 -5.34
C ASN A 188 -9.26 -3.54 -5.59
N SER A 189 -8.58 -2.60 -6.25
CA SER A 189 -7.17 -2.74 -6.63
C SER A 189 -6.21 -2.71 -5.44
N GLN A 190 -6.66 -2.29 -4.25
CA GLN A 190 -5.84 -2.23 -3.04
C GLN A 190 -5.83 -3.55 -2.26
N LEU A 191 -6.75 -4.47 -2.51
CA LEU A 191 -6.94 -5.68 -1.69
C LEU A 191 -5.71 -6.60 -1.70
N ALA A 192 -5.08 -6.83 -2.86
CA ALA A 192 -3.87 -7.62 -2.92
C ALA A 192 -2.71 -6.98 -2.15
N ASN A 193 -2.53 -5.66 -2.28
CA ASN A 193 -1.50 -4.94 -1.53
C ASN A 193 -1.76 -5.03 -0.02
N TYR A 194 -3.02 -4.90 0.41
CA TYR A 194 -3.40 -5.05 1.82
C TYR A 194 -2.96 -6.40 2.37
N GLY A 195 -3.24 -7.51 1.67
CA GLY A 195 -2.79 -8.84 2.10
C GLY A 195 -1.26 -8.97 2.18
N LEU A 196 -0.53 -8.42 1.20
CA LEU A 196 0.93 -8.46 1.19
C LEU A 196 1.56 -7.65 2.33
N THR A 197 0.97 -6.50 2.69
CA THR A 197 1.54 -5.57 3.68
C THR A 197 1.03 -5.81 5.10
N MET A 198 -0.27 -6.02 5.28
CA MET A 198 -0.90 -6.10 6.60
C MET A 198 -0.92 -7.52 7.17
N ASP A 199 -1.14 -8.54 6.34
CA ASP A 199 -1.14 -9.96 6.76
C ASP A 199 0.18 -10.68 6.41
N SER A 200 1.14 -9.93 5.86
CA SER A 200 2.48 -10.44 5.48
C SER A 200 2.37 -11.68 4.58
N LEU A 201 1.42 -11.67 3.64
CA LEU A 201 1.29 -12.76 2.68
C LEU A 201 2.51 -12.80 1.77
N SER A 202 2.93 -14.01 1.39
CA SER A 202 4.06 -14.21 0.49
C SER A 202 3.65 -13.98 -0.97
N ALA A 203 2.42 -14.36 -1.32
CA ALA A 203 1.81 -14.07 -2.62
C ALA A 203 0.30 -13.85 -2.48
N VAL A 204 -0.28 -13.09 -3.41
CA VAL A 204 -1.72 -12.93 -3.57
C VAL A 204 -2.11 -13.22 -5.02
N VAL A 205 -3.14 -14.04 -5.20
CA VAL A 205 -3.83 -14.22 -6.47
C VAL A 205 -5.18 -13.52 -6.37
N GLN A 206 -5.35 -12.43 -7.11
CA GLN A 206 -6.59 -11.65 -7.12
C GLN A 206 -7.27 -11.75 -8.48
N LYS A 207 -8.57 -12.08 -8.49
CA LYS A 207 -9.42 -12.03 -9.67
C LYS A 207 -10.46 -10.92 -9.54
N ARG A 208 -10.67 -10.19 -10.62
CA ARG A 208 -11.70 -9.14 -10.74
C ARG A 208 -13.00 -9.69 -11.30
N SER A 209 -14.11 -8.98 -11.13
CA SER A 209 -15.40 -9.37 -11.72
C SER A 209 -15.34 -9.41 -13.25
N SER A 210 -14.48 -8.58 -13.86
CA SER A 210 -14.17 -8.61 -15.30
C SER A 210 -13.45 -9.88 -15.79
N GLY A 211 -13.07 -10.79 -14.89
CA GLY A 211 -12.34 -12.01 -15.22
C GLY A 211 -10.81 -11.86 -15.25
N HIS A 212 -10.29 -10.63 -15.19
CA HIS A 212 -8.86 -10.37 -15.12
C HIS A 212 -8.25 -10.88 -13.81
N VAL A 213 -7.03 -11.41 -13.90
CA VAL A 213 -6.31 -12.00 -12.76
C VAL A 213 -4.92 -11.38 -12.60
N MET A 214 -4.51 -11.12 -11.36
CA MET A 214 -3.16 -10.70 -11.03
C MET A 214 -2.56 -11.64 -9.98
N ILE A 215 -1.26 -11.89 -10.12
CA ILE A 215 -0.43 -12.62 -9.15
C ILE A 215 0.64 -11.65 -8.68
N LEU A 216 0.52 -11.21 -7.42
CA LEU A 216 1.47 -10.32 -6.78
C LEU A 216 2.25 -11.06 -5.71
N THR A 217 3.49 -10.66 -5.47
CA THR A 217 4.34 -11.29 -4.45
C THR A 217 4.93 -10.25 -3.51
N ASN A 218 5.24 -10.70 -2.29
CA ASN A 218 5.95 -9.89 -1.34
C ASN A 218 7.47 -10.07 -1.54
N LYS A 219 8.16 -8.98 -1.88
CA LYS A 219 9.60 -8.93 -2.16
C LYS A 219 10.47 -9.55 -1.06
N HIS A 220 10.03 -9.50 0.20
CA HIS A 220 10.77 -10.05 1.33
C HIS A 220 10.92 -11.58 1.24
N HIS A 221 9.98 -12.27 0.60
CA HIS A 221 10.02 -13.73 0.44
C HIS A 221 10.80 -14.21 -0.78
N ARG A 222 11.28 -13.30 -1.65
CA ARG A 222 12.11 -13.62 -2.84
C ARG A 222 11.55 -14.80 -3.66
N LEU A 223 10.24 -14.78 -3.90
CA LEU A 223 9.57 -15.84 -4.66
C LEU A 223 9.99 -15.78 -6.14
N ASN A 224 10.00 -16.93 -6.83
CA ASN A 224 10.26 -17.00 -8.27
C ASN A 224 8.98 -17.40 -8.98
N LEU A 225 8.46 -16.52 -9.85
CA LEU A 225 7.23 -16.77 -10.60
C LEU A 225 7.45 -17.39 -11.99
N ARG A 226 8.69 -17.63 -12.42
CA ARG A 226 8.99 -18.05 -13.80
C ARG A 226 8.28 -19.32 -14.23
N GLU A 227 8.29 -20.35 -13.39
CA GLU A 227 7.60 -21.62 -13.69
C GLU A 227 6.08 -21.43 -13.76
N ILE A 228 5.53 -20.60 -12.88
CA ILE A 228 4.10 -20.25 -12.85
C ILE A 228 3.71 -19.49 -14.13
N VAL A 229 4.53 -18.53 -14.55
CA VAL A 229 4.36 -17.76 -15.79
C VAL A 229 4.38 -18.70 -16.99
N ALA A 230 5.35 -19.62 -17.07
CA ALA A 230 5.41 -20.61 -18.14
C ALA A 230 4.19 -21.54 -18.16
N ALA A 231 3.77 -22.05 -17.00
CA ALA A 231 2.62 -22.94 -16.89
C ALA A 231 1.32 -22.27 -17.35
N ILE A 232 1.05 -21.05 -16.89
CA ILE A 232 -0.14 -20.28 -17.30
C ILE A 232 -0.10 -19.97 -18.80
N ARG A 233 1.05 -19.52 -19.33
CA ARG A 233 1.20 -19.25 -20.76
C ARG A 233 1.02 -20.50 -21.60
N MET A 234 1.60 -21.62 -21.18
CA MET A 234 1.41 -22.89 -21.88
C MET A 234 -0.06 -23.28 -21.92
N ARG A 235 -0.77 -23.13 -20.79
CA ARG A 235 -2.19 -23.45 -20.72
C ARG A 235 -3.06 -22.52 -21.56
N GLU A 236 -2.76 -21.22 -21.62
CA GLU A 236 -3.43 -20.28 -22.52
C GLU A 236 -3.23 -20.66 -24.00
N LEU A 237 -2.03 -21.09 -24.40
CA LEU A 237 -1.76 -21.56 -25.76
C LEU A 237 -2.61 -22.78 -26.11
N GLU A 238 -2.72 -23.74 -25.22
CA GLU A 238 -3.59 -24.91 -25.41
C GLU A 238 -5.05 -24.51 -25.61
N LEU A 239 -5.57 -23.61 -24.77
CA LEU A 239 -6.94 -23.11 -24.86
C LEU A 239 -7.17 -22.21 -26.09
N SER A 240 -6.11 -21.68 -26.69
CA SER A 240 -6.15 -20.99 -27.98
C SER A 240 -6.14 -21.93 -29.19
N GLY A 241 -5.95 -23.24 -28.99
CA GLY A 241 -5.82 -24.22 -30.06
C GLY A 241 -4.42 -24.28 -30.69
N TYR A 242 -3.42 -23.67 -30.04
CA TYR A 242 -2.05 -23.72 -30.51
C TYR A 242 -1.49 -25.15 -30.33
N ASN A 243 -1.20 -25.82 -31.44
CA ASN A 243 -0.91 -27.26 -31.49
C ASN A 243 0.57 -27.60 -31.70
N LYS A 244 1.45 -26.60 -31.83
CA LYS A 244 2.89 -26.85 -32.01
C LYS A 244 3.55 -27.15 -30.67
N PRO A 245 4.58 -28.01 -30.63
CA PRO A 245 5.39 -28.21 -29.43
C PRO A 245 5.97 -26.88 -28.93
N VAL A 246 5.83 -26.61 -27.64
CA VAL A 246 6.42 -25.43 -26.98
C VAL A 246 7.24 -25.90 -25.80
N ASP A 247 8.48 -25.43 -25.75
CA ASP A 247 9.35 -25.60 -24.58
C ASP A 247 8.89 -24.63 -23.47
N PRO A 248 8.46 -25.13 -22.29
CA PRO A 248 8.05 -24.29 -21.17
C PRO A 248 9.13 -23.28 -20.75
N LEU A 249 10.41 -23.61 -20.85
CA LEU A 249 11.51 -22.72 -20.46
C LEU A 249 11.52 -21.43 -21.29
N LYS A 250 11.15 -21.53 -22.58
CA LYS A 250 11.04 -20.37 -23.49
C LYS A 250 9.84 -19.48 -23.18
N LEU A 251 8.96 -19.86 -22.28
CA LEU A 251 7.80 -19.07 -21.85
C LEU A 251 8.03 -18.31 -20.55
N GLN A 252 9.19 -18.42 -19.91
CA GLN A 252 9.48 -17.82 -18.60
C GLN A 252 9.90 -16.32 -18.63
N PHE A 253 10.03 -15.74 -19.82
CA PHE A 253 10.62 -14.42 -20.01
C PHE A 253 9.71 -13.25 -19.55
N GLU A 254 10.36 -12.13 -19.21
CA GLU A 254 9.71 -10.86 -18.86
C GLU A 254 8.97 -10.23 -20.04
N GLY A 255 7.90 -9.49 -19.78
CA GLY A 255 7.13 -8.79 -20.80
C GLY A 255 5.93 -9.57 -21.30
N LYS A 256 5.50 -9.29 -22.55
CA LYS A 256 4.36 -9.95 -23.21
C LYS A 256 4.83 -11.08 -24.11
N ASN A 257 4.04 -12.13 -24.20
CA ASN A 257 4.16 -13.12 -25.27
C ASN A 257 3.26 -12.67 -26.44
N SER A 258 3.79 -12.65 -27.67
CA SER A 258 3.02 -12.21 -28.85
C SER A 258 1.81 -13.09 -29.16
N LEU A 259 1.86 -14.39 -28.81
CA LEU A 259 0.75 -15.32 -28.96
C LEU A 259 -0.26 -15.21 -27.81
N ILE A 260 0.12 -14.56 -26.69
CA ILE A 260 -0.70 -14.43 -25.48
C ILE A 260 -0.55 -12.99 -24.94
N PRO A 261 -1.01 -11.99 -25.71
CA PRO A 261 -0.71 -10.59 -25.43
C PRO A 261 -1.37 -10.05 -24.16
N ASN A 262 -2.36 -10.78 -23.62
CA ASN A 262 -3.14 -10.39 -22.46
C ASN A 262 -2.38 -10.54 -21.13
N TRP A 263 -1.25 -11.24 -21.13
CA TRP A 263 -0.43 -11.48 -19.95
C TRP A 263 0.90 -10.73 -20.01
N PHE A 264 1.23 -9.98 -18.95
CA PHE A 264 2.51 -9.29 -18.78
C PHE A 264 3.21 -9.77 -17.51
N TYR A 265 4.43 -10.28 -17.65
CA TYR A 265 5.28 -10.62 -16.51
C TYR A 265 6.25 -9.47 -16.22
N HIS A 266 6.12 -8.83 -15.05
CA HIS A 266 7.03 -7.78 -14.60
C HIS A 266 8.02 -8.39 -13.61
N ARG A 267 9.29 -8.51 -14.01
CA ARG A 267 10.30 -9.21 -13.21
C ARG A 267 10.72 -8.41 -11.98
N ASN A 268 10.91 -7.10 -12.12
CA ASN A 268 11.32 -6.24 -11.01
C ASN A 268 10.27 -6.13 -9.90
N LEU A 269 8.98 -6.05 -10.27
CA LEU A 269 7.88 -6.11 -9.30
C LEU A 269 7.55 -7.55 -8.88
N ASN A 270 8.13 -8.54 -9.56
CA ASN A 270 7.81 -9.95 -9.45
C ASN A 270 6.29 -10.20 -9.41
N ALA A 271 5.63 -9.64 -10.42
CA ALA A 271 4.18 -9.63 -10.59
C ALA A 271 3.80 -10.16 -11.97
N PHE A 272 2.73 -10.95 -12.05
CA PHE A 272 2.21 -11.46 -13.31
C PHE A 272 0.75 -11.03 -13.48
N LEU A 273 0.48 -10.28 -14.55
CA LEU A 273 -0.72 -9.50 -14.70
C LEU A 273 -1.46 -9.91 -15.98
N ASN A 274 -2.71 -10.35 -15.85
CA ASN A 274 -3.65 -10.45 -16.96
C ASN A 274 -4.42 -9.15 -17.06
N GLY A 275 -4.01 -8.28 -17.98
CA GLY A 275 -4.47 -6.89 -18.03
C GLY A 275 -3.91 -6.01 -16.90
N SER A 276 -4.21 -4.71 -16.98
CA SER A 276 -3.94 -3.72 -15.92
C SER A 276 -4.90 -2.55 -16.11
N GLU A 277 -5.03 -1.67 -15.12
CA GLU A 277 -5.84 -0.44 -15.27
C GLU A 277 -5.37 0.41 -16.46
N ALA A 278 -4.06 0.42 -16.74
CA ALA A 278 -3.47 1.11 -17.89
C ALA A 278 -3.68 0.38 -19.24
N LEU A 279 -4.15 -0.87 -19.22
CA LEU A 279 -4.36 -1.72 -20.40
C LEU A 279 -5.81 -2.20 -20.47
N ASN A 280 -6.74 -1.26 -20.58
CA ASN A 280 -8.19 -1.50 -20.64
C ASN A 280 -8.69 -2.32 -21.86
N LYS A 281 -7.82 -2.63 -22.82
CA LYS A 281 -8.13 -3.44 -24.02
C LYS A 281 -7.66 -4.89 -23.95
N ALA A 282 -7.00 -5.30 -22.87
CA ALA A 282 -6.63 -6.70 -22.70
C ALA A 282 -7.89 -7.52 -22.43
N GLU A 283 -8.00 -8.70 -23.04
CA GLU A 283 -9.08 -9.62 -22.74
C GLU A 283 -8.75 -10.43 -21.47
N PRO A 284 -9.76 -10.79 -20.66
CA PRO A 284 -9.56 -11.64 -19.50
C PRO A 284 -9.07 -13.03 -19.92
N THR A 285 -8.34 -13.67 -19.00
CA THR A 285 -7.84 -15.04 -19.16
C THR A 285 -8.97 -16.03 -19.40
N LYS A 286 -8.72 -17.03 -20.27
CA LYS A 286 -9.66 -18.15 -20.48
C LYS A 286 -9.53 -19.23 -19.40
N LEU A 287 -8.49 -19.17 -18.57
CA LEU A 287 -8.25 -20.16 -17.54
C LEU A 287 -9.30 -20.05 -16.44
N LYS A 288 -9.67 -21.20 -15.86
CA LYS A 288 -10.47 -21.21 -14.64
C LYS A 288 -9.63 -20.64 -13.50
N PHE A 289 -10.26 -19.87 -12.62
CA PHE A 289 -9.55 -19.25 -11.50
C PHE A 289 -8.87 -20.27 -10.58
N SER A 290 -9.53 -21.41 -10.32
CA SER A 290 -8.97 -22.52 -9.54
C SER A 290 -7.73 -23.15 -10.19
N GLU A 291 -7.63 -23.14 -11.51
CA GLU A 291 -6.48 -23.64 -12.26
C GLU A 291 -5.26 -22.72 -12.07
N ILE A 292 -5.47 -21.40 -12.13
CA ILE A 292 -4.43 -20.41 -11.85
C ILE A 292 -3.93 -20.55 -10.40
N VAL A 293 -4.87 -20.65 -9.44
CA VAL A 293 -4.54 -20.88 -8.02
C VAL A 293 -3.72 -22.16 -7.86
N SER A 294 -4.07 -23.23 -8.58
CA SER A 294 -3.32 -24.49 -8.57
C SER A 294 -1.90 -24.33 -9.12
N PHE A 295 -1.70 -23.59 -10.22
CA PHE A 295 -0.35 -23.30 -10.72
C PHE A 295 0.48 -22.51 -9.71
N VAL A 296 -0.11 -21.52 -9.05
CA VAL A 296 0.59 -20.73 -8.02
C VAL A 296 0.94 -21.60 -6.80
N TRP A 297 -0.01 -22.40 -6.33
CA TRP A 297 0.23 -23.33 -5.22
C TRP A 297 1.37 -24.29 -5.53
N ASN A 298 1.29 -24.97 -6.68
CA ASN A 298 2.27 -25.98 -7.05
C ASN A 298 3.62 -25.34 -7.37
N GLY A 299 3.67 -24.16 -8.00
CA GLY A 299 4.92 -23.47 -8.30
C GLY A 299 5.64 -22.89 -7.10
N LEU A 300 4.92 -22.55 -6.03
CA LEU A 300 5.52 -21.98 -4.82
C LEU A 300 5.78 -23.01 -3.72
N SER A 301 5.10 -24.16 -3.75
CA SER A 301 5.22 -25.22 -2.77
C SER A 301 6.43 -26.11 -3.06
N SER A 302 7.11 -26.57 -2.01
CA SER A 302 8.07 -27.67 -2.09
C SER A 302 7.40 -29.04 -1.98
N GLU A 303 6.12 -29.09 -1.58
CA GLU A 303 5.35 -30.33 -1.56
C GLU A 303 4.93 -30.73 -2.96
N HIS A 304 4.82 -32.04 -3.18
CA HIS A 304 4.28 -32.59 -4.41
C HIS A 304 2.76 -32.46 -4.42
N SER A 305 2.18 -32.34 -5.61
CA SER A 305 0.74 -32.34 -5.76
C SER A 305 0.18 -33.72 -5.44
N GLU A 306 -0.95 -33.81 -4.75
CA GLU A 306 -1.72 -35.06 -4.62
C GLU A 306 -2.24 -35.55 -5.99
N TYR A 307 -2.33 -34.65 -6.98
CA TYR A 307 -2.64 -34.98 -8.37
C TYR A 307 -1.41 -35.43 -9.17
N CYS A 308 -0.29 -35.65 -8.50
CA CYS A 308 0.91 -36.19 -9.10
C CYS A 308 1.03 -37.69 -8.78
N ASP A 309 1.13 -38.51 -9.82
CA ASP A 309 1.65 -39.88 -9.75
C ASP A 309 3.19 -39.89 -9.65
N CYS A 310 3.77 -38.88 -9.02
CA CYS A 310 5.21 -38.70 -8.87
C CYS A 310 5.85 -39.92 -8.18
N ASP A 311 5.09 -40.63 -7.35
CA ASP A 311 5.49 -41.85 -6.66
C ASP A 311 5.44 -43.08 -7.59
N GLN A 312 4.80 -42.96 -8.76
CA GLN A 312 4.59 -43.99 -9.79
C GLN A 312 5.21 -43.59 -11.15
N GLY A 313 6.27 -42.79 -11.15
CA GLY A 313 7.00 -42.41 -12.38
C GLY A 313 6.66 -41.03 -12.95
N GLY A 314 5.61 -40.35 -12.45
CA GLY A 314 5.32 -38.97 -12.86
C GLY A 314 4.77 -38.83 -14.29
N TYR A 315 4.21 -39.91 -14.86
CA TYR A 315 3.78 -39.95 -16.25
C TYR A 315 2.45 -39.23 -16.48
N SER A 316 1.55 -39.26 -15.49
CA SER A 316 0.24 -38.61 -15.55
C SER A 316 0.18 -37.25 -14.85
N CYS A 317 1.27 -36.84 -14.18
CA CYS A 317 1.37 -35.53 -13.55
C CYS A 317 1.19 -34.39 -14.58
N PRO A 318 0.12 -33.58 -14.46
CA PRO A 318 -0.11 -32.48 -15.40
C PRO A 318 0.99 -31.41 -15.31
N PHE A 319 1.66 -31.27 -14.17
CA PHE A 319 2.70 -30.27 -13.94
C PHE A 319 4.05 -30.59 -14.59
N VAL A 320 4.31 -31.86 -14.94
CA VAL A 320 5.52 -32.23 -15.72
C VAL A 320 5.46 -31.58 -17.10
N LYS A 321 4.29 -31.64 -17.75
CA LYS A 321 4.05 -31.03 -19.06
C LYS A 321 4.29 -29.51 -19.03
N TYR A 322 3.92 -28.85 -17.94
CA TYR A 322 4.08 -27.41 -17.77
C TYR A 322 5.49 -26.97 -17.32
N GLY A 323 6.41 -27.91 -17.13
CA GLY A 323 7.83 -27.61 -16.89
C GLY A 323 8.18 -27.17 -15.48
N PHE A 324 7.42 -27.60 -14.46
CA PHE A 324 7.82 -27.40 -13.06
C PHE A 324 9.04 -28.27 -12.74
N SER A 325 10.16 -27.66 -12.35
CA SER A 325 11.45 -28.37 -12.20
C SER A 325 11.36 -29.53 -11.20
N LYS A 326 10.70 -29.30 -10.05
CA LYS A 326 10.50 -30.34 -9.02
C LYS A 326 9.75 -31.57 -9.53
N CYS A 327 8.89 -31.40 -10.54
CA CYS A 327 8.14 -32.51 -11.14
C CYS A 327 9.00 -33.23 -12.19
N GLN A 328 9.83 -32.49 -12.94
CA GLN A 328 10.75 -33.07 -13.92
C GLN A 328 11.85 -33.90 -13.25
N GLU A 329 12.50 -33.35 -12.21
CA GLU A 329 13.57 -34.02 -11.45
C GLU A 329 13.14 -35.41 -10.96
N ARG A 330 11.90 -35.53 -10.50
CA ARG A 330 11.37 -36.79 -9.96
C ARG A 330 11.05 -37.82 -11.05
N LYS A 331 10.54 -37.38 -12.19
CA LYS A 331 10.35 -38.26 -13.36
C LYS A 331 11.69 -38.87 -13.79
N PHE A 332 12.77 -38.08 -13.81
CA PHE A 332 14.11 -38.58 -14.11
C PHE A 332 14.62 -39.54 -13.03
N ALA A 333 14.47 -39.21 -11.75
CA ALA A 333 14.91 -40.07 -10.65
C ALA A 333 14.25 -41.46 -10.66
N ASN A 334 12.96 -41.54 -10.96
CA ASN A 334 12.25 -42.82 -11.03
C ASN A 334 12.67 -43.67 -12.24
N ASN A 335 12.96 -43.03 -13.38
CA ASN A 335 13.40 -43.75 -14.58
C ASN A 335 14.76 -44.43 -14.39
N ILE A 336 15.65 -43.82 -13.59
CA ILE A 336 16.98 -44.38 -13.26
C ILE A 336 16.88 -45.59 -12.30
N ILE A 337 15.81 -45.68 -11.50
CA ILE A 337 15.59 -46.80 -10.56
C ILE A 337 14.89 -47.99 -11.24
N SER A 338 14.21 -47.75 -12.36
CA SER A 338 13.49 -48.77 -13.15
C SER A 338 14.30 -49.39 -14.30
N GLU A 339 15.50 -48.87 -14.57
CA GLU A 339 16.52 -49.46 -15.45
C GLU A 339 17.57 -50.20 -14.62
#